data_AF-A0A502XZ09-F1
#
_entry.id   AF-A0A502XZ09-F1
#
_cell.length_a   1.000
_cell.length_b   1.000
_cell.length_c   1.000
_cell.angle_alpha   90.00
_cell.angle_beta   90.00
_cell.angle_gamma   90.00
#
_symmetry.space_group_name_H-M   'P 1'
#
loop_
_entity.id
_entity.type
_entity.pdbx_description
1 polymer ?
#
loop_
_entity_poly.entity_id
_entity_poly.type
_entity_poly.pdbx_seq_one_letter_code
_entity_poly.pdbx_strand_id
1 'polypeptide(L)'
;MRKFFTSLFAFVLSSFAGGLVAQELAVATGAEEEYIVVFMVSMLVTLVVTAVFFMAQFMADPAMAVAKVGKWSLIVFAMLLILLVGLVPYTDASADVVRRDVPMMAGLILPGIVTIIVQWLFVRWRVGPVRTGFGRSGAKA
;
A
#
# COMPACT_ATOMS: atom_id res chain seq x y z
N MET A 1 21.88 8.46 6.51
CA MET A 1 21.89 7.05 6.05
C MET A 1 20.73 6.18 6.57
N ARG A 2 20.40 6.20 7.88
CA ARG A 2 19.34 5.33 8.46
C ARG A 2 17.97 5.38 7.75
N LYS A 3 17.51 6.57 7.31
CA LYS A 3 16.22 6.75 6.60
C LYS A 3 16.19 6.11 5.21
N PHE A 4 17.32 6.21 4.48
CA PHE A 4 17.49 5.59 3.16
C PHE A 4 17.44 4.06 3.27
N PHE A 5 18.24 3.45 4.15
CA PHE A 5 18.19 2.01 4.39
C PHE A 5 16.81 1.53 4.85
N THR A 6 16.14 2.29 5.71
CA THR A 6 14.78 1.93 6.15
C THR A 6 13.80 1.88 4.98
N SER A 7 13.93 2.79 4.03
CA SER A 7 13.01 2.87 2.88
C SER A 7 13.37 1.86 1.79
N LEU A 8 14.66 1.58 1.60
CA LEU A 8 15.13 0.51 0.73
C LEU A 8 14.65 -0.87 1.23
N PHE A 9 14.80 -1.15 2.52
CA PHE A 9 14.28 -2.39 3.10
C PHE A 9 12.75 -2.45 3.05
N ALA A 10 12.07 -1.33 3.32
CA ALA A 10 10.61 -1.28 3.19
C ALA A 10 10.17 -1.61 1.76
N PHE A 11 10.83 -1.03 0.77
CA PHE A 11 10.59 -1.28 -0.65
C PHE A 11 10.82 -2.75 -1.03
N VAL A 12 11.96 -3.34 -0.63
CA VAL A 12 12.26 -4.74 -0.95
C VAL A 12 11.24 -5.68 -0.30
N LEU A 13 10.92 -5.48 0.98
CA LEU A 13 9.98 -6.35 1.71
C LEU A 13 8.55 -6.21 1.19
N SER A 14 8.10 -5.00 0.87
CA SER A 14 6.75 -4.76 0.37
C SER A 14 6.58 -5.20 -1.09
N SER A 15 7.61 -5.02 -1.93
CA SER A 15 7.63 -5.54 -3.30
C SER A 15 7.60 -7.06 -3.29
N PHE A 16 8.38 -7.69 -2.40
CA PHE A 16 8.38 -9.14 -2.26
C PHE A 16 7.02 -9.66 -1.78
N ALA A 17 6.44 -9.05 -0.74
CA ALA A 17 5.14 -9.46 -0.21
C ALA A 17 4.01 -9.26 -1.23
N GLY A 18 3.95 -8.11 -1.89
CA GLY A 18 2.96 -7.84 -2.94
C GLY A 18 3.14 -8.75 -4.16
N GLY A 19 4.40 -8.98 -4.57
CA GLY A 19 4.75 -9.88 -5.67
C GLY A 19 4.35 -11.33 -5.41
N LEU A 20 4.60 -11.85 -4.20
CA LEU A 20 4.13 -13.18 -3.80
C LEU A 20 2.62 -13.31 -3.89
N VAL A 21 1.87 -12.32 -3.39
CA VAL A 21 0.40 -12.36 -3.45
C VAL A 21 -0.09 -12.31 -4.90
N ALA A 22 0.52 -11.49 -5.75
CA ALA A 22 0.19 -11.45 -7.17
C ALA A 22 0.49 -12.80 -7.85
N GLN A 23 1.62 -13.44 -7.53
CA GLN A 23 2.02 -14.71 -8.11
C GLN A 23 1.11 -15.87 -7.67
N GLU A 24 0.79 -15.96 -6.38
CA GLU A 24 -0.13 -16.98 -5.86
C GLU A 24 -1.52 -16.85 -6.47
N LEU A 25 -2.00 -15.62 -6.67
CA LEU A 25 -3.28 -15.39 -7.33
C LEU A 25 -3.25 -15.73 -8.83
N ALA A 26 -2.13 -15.48 -9.52
CA ALA A 26 -1.95 -15.91 -10.91
C ALA A 26 -2.07 -17.43 -11.04
N VAL A 27 -1.39 -18.17 -10.15
CA VAL A 27 -1.43 -19.64 -10.12
C VAL A 27 -2.84 -20.14 -9.79
N ALA A 28 -3.51 -19.52 -8.82
CA ALA A 28 -4.84 -19.93 -8.39
C ALA A 28 -5.93 -19.67 -9.46
N THR A 29 -5.73 -18.67 -10.32
CA THR A 29 -6.72 -18.25 -11.33
C THR A 29 -6.43 -18.78 -12.73
N GLY A 30 -5.25 -19.35 -12.97
CA GLY A 30 -4.84 -19.89 -14.27
C GLY A 30 -4.70 -18.81 -15.36
N ALA A 31 -4.63 -17.54 -14.98
CA ALA A 31 -4.55 -16.40 -15.89
C ALA A 31 -3.10 -15.90 -16.01
N GLU A 32 -2.48 -16.10 -17.17
CA GLU A 32 -1.08 -15.68 -17.39
C GLU A 32 -0.96 -14.22 -17.88
N GLU A 33 -1.73 -13.83 -18.90
CA GLU A 33 -1.59 -12.51 -19.54
C GLU A 33 -2.17 -11.36 -18.70
N GLU A 34 -3.34 -11.57 -18.09
CA GLU A 34 -4.02 -10.56 -17.26
C GLU A 34 -3.20 -10.23 -15.99
N TYR A 35 -2.39 -11.18 -15.52
CA TYR A 35 -1.51 -10.99 -14.36
C TYR A 35 -0.24 -10.19 -14.64
N ILE A 36 0.14 -9.99 -15.91
CA ILE A 36 1.23 -9.09 -16.28
C ILE A 36 0.86 -7.66 -15.87
N VAL A 37 -0.37 -7.24 -16.14
CA VAL A 37 -0.87 -5.90 -15.76
C VAL A 37 -0.94 -5.77 -14.25
N VAL A 38 -1.43 -6.80 -13.55
CA VAL A 38 -1.45 -6.84 -12.08
C VAL A 38 -0.04 -6.67 -11.50
N PHE A 39 0.95 -7.34 -12.08
CA PHE A 39 2.34 -7.25 -11.64
C PHE A 39 2.94 -5.86 -11.90
N MET A 40 2.67 -5.26 -13.06
CA MET A 40 3.12 -3.89 -13.37
C MET A 40 2.49 -2.86 -12.42
N VAL A 41 1.19 -2.98 -12.16
CA VAL A 41 0.47 -2.10 -11.24
C VAL A 41 0.97 -2.28 -9.80
N SER A 42 1.23 -3.51 -9.34
CA SER A 42 1.75 -3.74 -7.99
C SER A 42 3.13 -3.11 -7.80
N MET A 43 4.01 -3.19 -8.82
CA MET A 43 5.31 -2.53 -8.81
C MET A 43 5.16 -1.00 -8.78
N LEU A 44 4.25 -0.44 -9.58
CA LEU A 44 3.96 0.99 -9.60
C LEU A 44 3.45 1.48 -8.23
N VAL A 45 2.49 0.76 -7.63
CA VAL A 45 1.97 1.04 -6.28
C VAL A 45 3.12 1.02 -5.27
N THR A 46 3.98 0.02 -5.34
CA THR A 46 5.12 -0.11 -4.41
C THR A 46 6.08 1.07 -4.53
N LEU A 47 6.38 1.53 -5.74
CA LEU A 47 7.22 2.71 -5.98
C LEU A 47 6.58 3.98 -5.41
N VAL A 48 5.30 4.24 -5.72
CA VAL A 48 4.57 5.42 -5.24
C VAL A 48 4.49 5.44 -3.72
N VAL A 49 4.09 4.32 -3.11
CA VAL A 49 3.98 4.17 -1.66
C VAL A 49 5.35 4.38 -1.02
N THR A 50 6.41 3.80 -1.58
CA THR A 50 7.78 3.99 -1.08
C THR A 50 8.20 5.45 -1.12
N ALA A 51 7.98 6.16 -2.22
CA ALA A 51 8.32 7.58 -2.33
C ALA A 51 7.58 8.42 -1.28
N VAL A 52 6.29 8.16 -1.09
CA VAL A 52 5.44 8.87 -0.13
C VAL A 52 5.90 8.61 1.32
N PHE A 53 6.19 7.36 1.69
CA PHE A 53 6.73 7.01 3.00
C PHE A 53 8.17 7.49 3.23
N PHE A 54 8.98 7.58 2.17
CA PHE A 54 10.32 8.16 2.22
C PHE A 54 10.22 9.65 2.57
N MET A 55 9.36 10.40 1.88
CA MET A 55 9.14 11.83 2.15
C MET A 55 8.62 12.06 3.58
N ALA A 56 7.71 11.22 4.07
CA ALA A 56 7.17 11.30 5.43
C ALA A 56 8.27 11.24 6.51
N GLN A 57 9.35 10.48 6.27
CA GLN A 57 10.47 10.36 7.23
C GLN A 57 11.32 11.63 7.34
N PHE A 58 11.18 12.60 6.43
CA PHE A 58 11.88 13.88 6.48
C PHE A 58 11.08 14.99 7.16
N MET A 59 9.82 14.74 7.54
CA MET A 59 9.00 15.72 8.25
C MET A 59 9.46 15.94 9.70
N ALA A 60 9.07 17.10 10.26
CA ALA A 60 9.44 17.53 11.60
C ALA A 60 9.01 16.52 12.70
N ASP A 61 7.83 15.91 12.53
CA ASP A 61 7.38 14.76 13.33
C ASP A 61 7.19 13.54 12.42
N PRO A 62 8.23 12.71 12.25
CA PRO A 62 8.18 11.57 11.34
C PRO A 62 7.23 10.49 11.84
N ALA A 63 7.00 10.35 13.15
CA ALA A 63 6.11 9.32 13.68
C ALA A 63 4.64 9.65 13.35
N MET A 64 4.25 10.91 13.55
CA MET A 64 2.91 11.39 13.19
C MET A 64 2.73 11.42 11.66
N ALA A 65 3.74 11.87 10.92
CA ALA A 65 3.68 11.90 9.45
C ALA A 65 3.49 10.50 8.85
N VAL A 66 4.26 9.50 9.29
CA VAL A 66 4.14 8.10 8.82
C VAL A 66 2.78 7.50 9.18
N ALA A 67 2.24 7.80 10.37
CA ALA A 67 0.91 7.33 10.76
C ALA A 67 -0.20 7.94 9.88
N LYS A 68 -0.12 9.25 9.61
CA LYS A 68 -1.05 9.95 8.73
C LYS A 68 -0.94 9.44 7.31
N VAL A 69 0.27 9.33 6.78
CA VAL A 69 0.55 8.86 5.43
C VAL A 69 0.03 7.44 5.22
N GLY A 70 0.23 6.50 6.15
CA GLY A 70 -0.31 5.15 6.01
C GLY A 70 -1.84 5.11 5.92
N LYS A 71 -2.53 5.92 6.74
CA LYS A 71 -4.00 6.02 6.67
C LYS A 71 -4.44 6.63 5.34
N TRP A 72 -3.82 7.72 4.92
CA TRP A 72 -4.16 8.40 3.67
C TRP A 72 -3.83 7.55 2.43
N SER A 73 -2.70 6.83 2.42
CA SER A 73 -2.35 5.94 1.32
C SER A 73 -3.37 4.83 1.15
N LEU A 74 -3.88 4.25 2.24
CA LEU A 74 -4.97 3.26 2.18
C LEU A 74 -6.27 3.87 1.66
N ILE A 75 -6.65 5.06 2.11
CA ILE A 75 -7.88 5.72 1.66
C ILE A 75 -7.79 6.07 0.17
N VAL A 76 -6.68 6.69 -0.27
CA VAL A 76 -6.47 7.05 -1.68
C VAL A 76 -6.42 5.81 -2.55
N PHE A 77 -5.73 4.75 -2.10
CA PHE A 77 -5.71 3.48 -2.82
C PHE A 77 -7.11 2.88 -2.94
N ALA A 78 -7.90 2.87 -1.86
CA ALA A 78 -9.28 2.42 -1.88
C ALA A 78 -10.16 3.27 -2.82
N MET A 79 -10.01 4.59 -2.84
CA MET A 79 -10.74 5.47 -3.77
C MET A 79 -10.37 5.17 -5.23
N LEU A 80 -9.08 4.99 -5.54
CA LEU A 80 -8.62 4.64 -6.87
C LEU A 80 -9.17 3.27 -7.31
N LEU A 81 -9.23 2.29 -6.40
CA LEU A 81 -9.83 1.00 -6.67
C LEU A 81 -11.34 1.11 -6.91
N ILE A 82 -12.07 1.88 -6.10
CA ILE A 82 -13.51 2.10 -6.30
C ILE A 82 -13.76 2.79 -7.64
N LEU A 83 -12.93 3.77 -8.02
CA LEU A 83 -13.03 4.43 -9.31
C LEU A 83 -12.79 3.44 -10.46
N LEU A 84 -11.75 2.59 -10.34
CA LEU A 84 -11.44 1.57 -11.33
C LEU A 84 -12.59 0.55 -11.46
N VAL A 85 -13.07 0.02 -10.34
CA VAL A 85 -14.19 -0.93 -10.28
C VAL A 85 -15.49 -0.29 -10.76
N GLY A 86 -15.72 0.98 -10.45
CA GLY A 86 -16.92 1.72 -10.85
C GLY A 86 -16.95 2.10 -12.33
N LEU A 87 -15.78 2.19 -12.98
CA LEU A 87 -15.68 2.46 -14.41
C LEU A 87 -16.02 1.23 -15.28
N VAL A 88 -15.68 0.02 -14.83
CA VAL A 88 -15.97 -1.23 -15.56
C VAL A 88 -17.46 -1.43 -15.92
N PRO A 89 -18.41 -1.31 -14.97
CA PRO A 89 -19.84 -1.46 -15.29
C PRO A 89 -20.42 -0.25 -16.04
N TYR A 90 -19.71 0.90 -16.06
CA TYR A 90 -20.14 2.06 -16.85
C TYR A 90 -19.89 1.85 -18.36
N THR A 91 -18.88 1.05 -18.71
CA THR A 91 -18.55 0.72 -20.11
C THR A 91 -19.25 -0.53 -20.62
N ASP A 92 -19.47 -1.55 -19.77
CA ASP A 92 -20.23 -2.76 -20.13
C ASP A 92 -20.85 -3.41 -18.88
N ALA A 93 -22.17 -3.33 -18.74
CA ALA A 93 -22.91 -3.74 -17.52
C ALA A 93 -23.36 -5.22 -17.52
N SER A 94 -22.73 -6.07 -18.32
CA SER A 94 -23.12 -7.48 -18.46
C SER A 94 -22.57 -8.31 -17.29
N ALA A 95 -23.43 -9.11 -16.64
CA ALA A 95 -23.05 -9.91 -15.47
C ALA A 95 -21.90 -10.92 -15.74
N ASP A 96 -21.73 -11.36 -16.99
CA ASP A 96 -20.61 -12.21 -17.41
C ASP A 96 -19.26 -11.48 -17.45
N VAL A 97 -19.25 -10.19 -17.79
CA VAL A 97 -18.03 -9.35 -17.78
C VAL A 97 -17.56 -9.16 -16.34
N VAL A 98 -18.48 -8.84 -15.43
CA VAL A 98 -18.16 -8.69 -14.00
C VAL A 98 -17.59 -9.99 -13.42
N ARG A 99 -18.16 -11.15 -13.76
CA ARG A 99 -17.65 -12.46 -13.30
C ARG A 99 -16.25 -12.78 -13.83
N ARG A 100 -15.97 -12.40 -15.08
CA ARG A 100 -14.66 -12.56 -15.70
C ARG A 100 -13.61 -11.62 -15.11
N ASP A 101 -14.00 -10.44 -14.66
CA ASP A 101 -13.08 -9.43 -14.11
C ASP A 101 -12.78 -9.61 -12.61
N VAL A 102 -13.58 -10.39 -11.86
CA VAL A 102 -13.34 -10.63 -10.41
C VAL A 102 -11.91 -11.10 -10.10
N PRO A 103 -11.31 -12.07 -10.83
CA PRO A 103 -9.93 -12.50 -10.60
C PRO A 103 -8.91 -11.38 -10.81
N MET A 104 -9.11 -10.53 -11.82
CA MET A 104 -8.26 -9.38 -12.11
C MET A 104 -8.41 -8.30 -11.03
N MET A 105 -9.63 -8.05 -10.56
CA MET A 105 -9.90 -7.14 -9.44
C MET A 105 -9.24 -7.62 -8.15
N ALA A 106 -9.37 -8.90 -7.81
CA ALA A 106 -8.69 -9.49 -6.66
C ALA A 106 -7.16 -9.35 -6.79
N GLY A 107 -6.64 -9.60 -7.99
CA GLY A 107 -5.24 -9.39 -8.35
C GLY A 107 -4.76 -7.96 -8.19
N LEU A 108 -5.59 -6.94 -8.45
CA LEU A 108 -5.20 -5.53 -8.26
C LEU A 108 -5.31 -5.08 -6.80
N ILE A 109 -6.32 -5.55 -6.09
CA ILE A 109 -6.63 -5.10 -4.73
C ILE A 109 -5.68 -5.72 -3.71
N LEU A 110 -5.53 -7.05 -3.72
CA LEU A 110 -4.86 -7.78 -2.65
C LEU A 110 -3.35 -7.47 -2.57
N PRO A 111 -2.57 -7.53 -3.66
CA PRO A 111 -1.16 -7.15 -3.64
C PRO A 111 -0.94 -5.72 -3.16
N GLY A 112 -1.73 -4.76 -3.66
CA GLY A 112 -1.57 -3.35 -3.28
C GLY A 112 -1.86 -3.09 -1.80
N ILE A 113 -2.91 -3.70 -1.24
CA ILE A 113 -3.21 -3.61 0.20
C ILE A 113 -2.05 -4.21 1.00
N VAL A 114 -1.58 -5.40 0.63
CA VAL A 114 -0.49 -6.09 1.33
C VAL A 114 0.80 -5.25 1.29
N THR A 115 1.17 -4.72 0.13
CA THR A 115 2.31 -3.81 -0.03
C THR A 115 2.19 -2.61 0.91
N ILE A 116 1.05 -1.93 0.94
CA ILE A 116 0.86 -0.73 1.77
C ILE A 116 0.95 -1.08 3.26
N ILE A 117 0.34 -2.17 3.70
CA ILE A 117 0.36 -2.61 5.10
C ILE A 117 1.78 -2.97 5.52
N VAL A 118 2.49 -3.77 4.73
CA VAL A 118 3.88 -4.19 5.02
C VAL A 118 4.79 -2.97 5.08
N GLN A 119 4.68 -2.06 4.11
CA GLN A 119 5.45 -0.81 4.10
C GLN A 119 5.18 0.02 5.36
N TRP A 120 3.90 0.20 5.70
CA TRP A 120 3.48 1.00 6.85
C TRP A 120 3.99 0.41 8.17
N LEU A 121 3.81 -0.90 8.37
CA LEU A 121 4.26 -1.59 9.57
C LEU A 121 5.77 -1.47 9.74
N PHE A 122 6.54 -1.71 8.67
CA PHE A 122 8.00 -1.65 8.72
C PHE A 122 8.50 -0.24 9.02
N VAL A 123 8.00 0.78 8.32
CA VAL A 123 8.45 2.17 8.52
C VAL A 123 8.01 2.68 9.89
N ARG A 124 6.78 2.38 10.33
CA ARG A 124 6.27 2.78 11.65
C ARG A 124 7.10 2.15 12.77
N TRP A 125 7.44 0.87 12.65
CA TRP A 125 8.29 0.17 13.63
C TRP A 125 9.67 0.82 13.73
N ARG A 126 10.24 1.27 12.62
CA ARG A 126 11.59 1.89 12.59
C ARG A 126 11.60 3.34 13.08
N VAL A 127 10.52 4.09 12.89
CA VAL A 127 10.41 5.49 13.36
C VAL A 127 10.04 5.58 14.85
N GLY A 128 9.38 4.56 15.39
CA GLY A 128 9.00 4.48 16.80
C GLY A 128 7.59 5.01 17.08
N PRO A 129 7.07 4.82 18.30
CA PRO A 129 5.72 5.23 18.67
C PRO A 129 5.58 6.75 18.65
N VAL A 130 4.40 7.24 18.26
CA VAL A 130 4.03 8.66 18.37
C VAL A 130 4.05 9.01 19.86
N ARG A 131 5.05 9.80 20.27
CA ARG A 131 5.09 10.36 21.63
C ARG A 131 4.09 11.53 21.67
N THR A 132 2.82 11.22 21.91
CA THR A 132 1.88 12.24 22.38
C THR A 132 2.40 12.71 23.73
N GLY A 133 3.02 13.89 23.75
CA GLY A 133 3.53 14.49 24.99
C GLY A 133 2.36 14.79 25.93
N PHE A 134 2.02 13.84 26.80
CA PHE A 134 1.31 14.17 28.03
C PHE A 134 2.30 14.90 28.92
N GLY A 135 2.27 16.23 28.82
CA GLY A 135 3.08 17.12 29.63
C GLY A 135 2.76 16.93 31.10
N ARG A 136 3.67 16.27 31.83
CA ARG A 136 3.82 16.45 33.28
C ARG A 136 4.60 17.75 33.50
N SER A 137 3.96 18.88 33.19
CA SER A 137 4.39 20.21 33.61
C SER A 137 3.46 20.64 34.75
N GLY A 138 3.90 20.46 36.00
CA GLY A 138 3.13 20.89 37.16
C GLY A 138 3.34 20.03 38.40
N ALA A 139 4.56 20.02 38.92
CA ALA A 139 4.82 19.70 40.34
C ALA A 139 6.21 20.22 40.71
N LYS A 140 6.36 21.55 40.69
CA LYS A 140 7.23 22.24 41.63
C LYS A 140 6.33 23.17 42.42
N ALA A 141 5.97 22.74 43.61
CA ALA A 141 5.54 23.55 44.75
C ALA A 141 6.03 22.82 45.99
#